data_AF-H8GLM9-F1
#
_entry.id   AF-H8GLM9-F1
#
_cell.length_a   1.000
_cell.length_b   1.000
_cell.length_c   1.000
_cell.angle_alpha   90.00
_cell.angle_beta   90.00
_cell.angle_gamma   90.00
#
_symmetry.space_group_name_H-M   'P 1'
#
loop_
_entity.id
_entity.type
_entity.pdbx_description
1 polymer ?
#
loop_
_entity_poly.entity_id
_entity_poly.type
_entity_poly.pdbx_seq_one_letter_code
_entity_poly.pdbx_strand_id
1 'polypeptide(L)' 'MTLLFYILLPVYVGFCLWLGFRIIRKAGFDGWWTLVLLLPVVNIVMIWVFAFMRWPTLREDVKQDL' A
#
# COMPACT_ATOMS: atom_id res chain seq x y z
N MET A 1 -13.32 -18.86 20.18
CA MET A 1 -12.63 -18.94 18.87
C MET A 1 -13.21 -17.94 17.88
N THR A 2 -14.53 -17.92 17.65
CA THR A 2 -15.18 -17.02 16.68
C THR A 2 -15.10 -15.53 17.05
N LEU A 3 -15.28 -15.16 18.33
CA LEU A 3 -15.17 -13.77 18.80
C LEU A 3 -13.78 -13.15 18.58
N LEU A 4 -12.73 -13.93 18.81
CA LEU A 4 -11.34 -13.52 18.55
C LEU A 4 -11.13 -13.18 17.07
N PHE A 5 -11.68 -14.01 16.18
CA PHE A 5 -11.59 -13.80 14.74
C PHE A 5 -12.28 -12.49 14.31
N TYR A 6 -13.47 -12.21 14.84
CA TYR A 6 -14.21 -10.98 14.53
C TYR A 6 -13.54 -9.70 15.05
N ILE A 7 -12.67 -9.78 16.06
CA ILE A 7 -11.89 -8.64 16.55
C ILE A 7 -10.57 -8.53 15.78
N LEU A 8 -9.87 -9.64 15.56
CA LEU A 8 -8.57 -9.66 14.89
C LEU A 8 -8.66 -9.26 13.42
N LEU A 9 -9.70 -9.69 12.72
CA LEU A 9 -9.87 -9.40 11.28
C LEU A 9 -9.95 -7.88 10.99
N PRO A 10 -10.85 -7.09 11.61
CA PRO A 10 -10.90 -5.65 11.36
C PRO A 10 -9.65 -4.91 11.86
N VAL A 11 -9.02 -5.38 12.94
CA VAL A 11 -7.74 -4.81 13.41
C VAL A 11 -6.65 -5.04 12.38
N TYR A 12 -6.55 -6.25 11.83
CA TYR A 12 -5.59 -6.60 10.78
C TYR A 12 -5.83 -5.79 9.50
N VAL A 13 -7.08 -5.73 9.03
CA VAL A 13 -7.46 -4.96 7.83
C VAL A 13 -7.17 -3.48 8.03
N GLY A 14 -7.54 -2.91 9.18
CA GLY A 14 -7.27 -1.51 9.52
C GLY A 14 -5.77 -1.21 9.56
N PHE A 15 -4.97 -2.11 10.13
CA PHE A 15 -3.52 -1.99 10.17
C PHE A 15 -2.90 -2.05 8.76
N CYS A 16 -3.32 -2.99 7.92
CA CYS A 16 -2.87 -3.09 6.53
C CYS A 16 -3.22 -1.84 5.71
N LEU A 17 -4.45 -1.33 5.84
CA LEU A 17 -4.86 -0.08 5.18
C LEU A 17 -4.04 1.12 5.69
N TRP A 18 -3.81 1.22 7.00
CA TRP A 18 -3.00 2.31 7.55
C TRP A 18 -1.56 2.29 7.04
N LEU A 19 -0.94 1.11 6.98
CA LEU A 19 0.39 0.94 6.40
C LEU A 19 0.41 1.27 4.90
N GLY A 20 -0.55 0.75 4.12
CA GLY A 20 -0.67 1.04 2.69
C GLY A 20 -0.81 2.54 2.42
N PHE A 21 -1.63 3.23 3.21
CA PHE A 21 -1.81 4.68 3.14
C PHE A 21 -0.52 5.46 3.37
N ARG A 22 0.29 5.02 4.34
CA ARG A 22 1.59 5.65 4.62
C ARG A 22 2.59 5.41 3.49
N ILE A 23 2.59 4.22 2.88
CA ILE A 23 3.49 3.87 1.77
C ILE A 23 3.13 4.66 0.51
N ILE A 24 1.86 4.65 0.12
CA ILE A 24 1.37 5.34 -1.08
C ILE A 24 1.63 6.85 -0.99
N ARG A 25 1.39 7.45 0.17
CA ARG A 25 1.73 8.87 0.41
C ARG A 25 3.22 9.16 0.34
N LYS A 26 4.08 8.22 0.77
CA LYS A 26 5.54 8.36 0.66
C LYS A 26 6.04 8.22 -0.78
N ALA A 27 5.39 7.38 -1.57
CA ALA A 27 5.69 7.28 -2.99
C ALA A 27 5.33 8.57 -3.74
N GLY A 28 4.39 9.36 -3.22
CA GLY A 28 3.95 10.65 -3.79
C GLY A 28 2.59 10.59 -4.47
N PHE A 29 1.83 9.51 -4.23
CA PHE A 29 0.47 9.36 -4.72
C PHE A 29 -0.55 9.78 -3.66
N ASP A 30 -1.79 10.03 -4.09
CA ASP A 30 -2.90 10.31 -3.18
C ASP A 30 -3.17 9.08 -2.29
N GLY A 31 -3.26 9.29 -0.98
CA GLY A 31 -3.47 8.21 -0.01
C GLY A 31 -4.79 7.47 -0.22
N TRP A 32 -5.79 8.05 -0.89
CA TRP A 32 -7.04 7.37 -1.23
C TRP A 32 -6.86 6.15 -2.14
N TRP A 33 -5.75 6.06 -2.89
CA TRP A 33 -5.40 4.89 -3.69
C TRP A 33 -5.25 3.60 -2.86
N THR A 34 -5.05 3.73 -1.55
CA THR A 34 -5.03 2.61 -0.60
C THR A 34 -6.32 1.80 -0.61
N LEU A 35 -7.47 2.41 -0.89
CA LEU A 35 -8.74 1.67 -0.95
C LEU A 35 -8.74 0.63 -2.08
N VAL A 36 -7.97 0.88 -3.14
CA VAL A 36 -7.81 -0.06 -4.26
C VAL A 36 -7.03 -1.31 -3.82
N LEU A 37 -6.24 -1.25 -2.75
CA LEU A 37 -5.59 -2.42 -2.15
C LEU A 37 -6.57 -3.44 -1.58
N LEU A 38 -7.85 -3.07 -1.36
CA LEU A 38 -8.91 -4.00 -0.98
C LEU A 38 -9.27 -4.97 -2.12
N LEU A 39 -8.97 -4.62 -3.37
CA LEU A 39 -9.15 -5.49 -4.52
C LEU A 39 -7.91 -6.37 -4.69
N PRO A 40 -7.98 -7.70 -4.46
CA PRO A 40 -6.80 -8.56 -4.39
C PRO A 40 -6.00 -8.59 -5.70
N VAL A 41 -6.67 -8.58 -6.85
CA VAL A 41 -6.00 -8.55 -8.16
C VAL A 41 -5.26 -7.22 -8.35
N VAL A 42 -5.90 -6.11 -8.03
CA VAL A 42 -5.30 -4.78 -8.21
C VAL A 42 -4.15 -4.58 -7.22
N ASN A 43 -4.26 -5.10 -6.01
CA ASN A 43 -3.19 -5.10 -5.01
C ASN A 43 -1.90 -5.72 -5.55
N ILE A 44 -1.98 -6.91 -6.16
CA ILE A 44 -0.82 -7.60 -6.76
C ILE A 44 -0.21 -6.76 -7.88
N VAL A 45 -1.05 -6.27 -8.80
CA VAL A 45 -0.61 -5.40 -9.91
C VAL A 45 0.05 -4.13 -9.37
N MET A 46 -0.51 -3.52 -8.33
CA MET A 46 0.04 -2.32 -7.71
C MET A 46 1.43 -2.58 -7.13
N ILE A 47 1.65 -3.71 -6.46
CA ILE A 47 2.96 -4.05 -5.91
C ILE A 47 4.01 -4.13 -7.02
N TRP A 48 3.67 -4.76 -8.14
CA TRP A 48 4.56 -4.86 -9.29
C TRP A 48 4.84 -3.49 -9.91
N VAL A 49 3.79 -2.70 -10.13
CA VAL A 49 3.93 -1.34 -10.66
C VAL A 49 4.79 -0.50 -9.71
N PHE A 50 4.53 -0.50 -8.41
CA PHE A 50 5.30 0.26 -7.42
C PHE A 50 6.76 -0.19 -7.30
N ALA A 51 7.05 -1.47 -7.56
CA ALA A 51 8.41 -2.00 -7.55
C ALA A 51 9.25 -1.48 -8.72
N PHE A 52 8.65 -1.35 -9.92
CA PHE A 52 9.36 -0.95 -11.14
C PHE A 52 9.15 0.53 -11.53
N MET A 53 8.17 1.20 -10.93
CA MET A 53 7.88 2.60 -11.22
C MET A 53 8.83 3.51 -10.44
N ARG A 54 9.23 4.63 -11.08
CA ARG A 54 9.92 5.71 -10.37
C ARG A 54 8.94 6.43 -9.47
N TRP A 55 9.24 6.49 -8.17
CA TRP A 55 8.35 7.13 -7.22
C TRP A 55 8.37 8.65 -7.44
N PRO A 56 7.22 9.33 -7.62
CA PRO A 56 7.19 10.75 -7.92
C PRO A 56 7.79 11.64 -6.81
N THR A 57 7.82 11.18 -5.56
CA THR A 57 8.51 11.88 -4.45
C THR A 57 10.01 11.59 -4.38
N LEU A 58 10.53 10.60 -5.13
CA LEU A 58 11.95 10.29 -5.09
C LEU A 58 12.74 11.47 -5.69
N ARG A 59 13.71 11.96 -4.92
CA ARG A 59 14.56 13.06 -5.35
C ARG A 59 15.40 12.67 -6.57
N GLU A 60 15.63 13.62 -7.46
CA GLU A 60 16.31 13.38 -8.74
C GLU A 60 17.76 12.92 -8.58
N ASP A 61 18.39 13.23 -7.45
CA ASP A 61 19.76 12.86 -7.09
C ASP A 61 19.91 11.40 -6.63
N VAL A 62 18.81 10.72 -6.30
CA VAL A 62 18.83 9.32 -5.89
C VAL A 62 18.70 8.45 -7.14
N LYS A 63 19.80 7.76 -7.49
CA LYS A 63 19.78 6.75 -8.55
C LYS A 63 18.88 5.59 -8.08
N GLN A 64 17.77 5.40 -8.78
CA GLN A 64 16.87 4.28 -8.51
C GLN A 64 17.40 3.08 -9.31
N ASP A 65 18.01 2.14 -8.61
CA ASP A 65 18.57 0.91 -9.20
C ASP A 65 17.43 -0.07 -9.47
N LEU A 66 16.70 0.16 -10.57
CA LEU A 66 15.63 -0.71 -11.07
C LEU A 66 16.18 -1.82 -11.97
#